data_AF-A0A8J8TCD6-F1
#
_entry.id   AF-A0A8J8TCD6-F1
#
_cell.length_a   1.000
_cell.length_b   1.000
_cell.length_c   1.000
_cell.angle_alpha   90.00
_cell.angle_beta   90.00
_cell.angle_gamma   90.00
#
_symmetry.space_group_name_H-M   'P 1'
#
loop_
_entity.id
_entity.type
_entity.pdbx_description
1 polymer ?
#
loop_
_entity_poly.entity_id
_entity_poly.type
_entity_poly.pdbx_seq_one_letter_code
_entity_poly.pdbx_strand_id
1 'polypeptide(L)'
;MNPRRLLTPVGAGLTTFLLVAVVVIETLQMEFSAIIGLPLGVLAGSVVAIGLWLRRDDLRRRVRRVATAYAAFGIAVLTFLSLRYVNIGRSVLTFDGIVGGSLVVVVIVYILLSLNDRKRT
;
A
#
# COMPACT_ATOMS: atom_id res chain seq x y z
N MET A 1 20.82 -3.31 7.84
CA MET A 1 20.11 -2.66 6.71
C MET A 1 18.95 -1.85 7.26
N ASN A 2 18.77 -0.58 6.88
CA ASN A 2 17.65 0.24 7.40
C ASN A 2 16.29 -0.36 6.96
N PRO A 3 15.36 -0.72 7.85
CA PRO A 3 14.09 -1.37 7.49
C PRO A 3 13.20 -0.48 6.60
N ARG A 4 13.26 0.84 6.81
CA ARG A 4 12.65 1.85 5.91
C ARG A 4 13.20 1.81 4.48
N ARG A 5 14.35 1.14 4.28
CA ARG A 5 14.95 0.94 2.95
C ARG A 5 14.19 -0.10 2.12
N LEU A 6 13.61 -1.11 2.75
CA LEU A 6 12.86 -2.15 2.05
C LEU A 6 11.35 -1.88 2.06
N LEU A 7 10.84 -1.34 3.16
CA LEU A 7 9.39 -1.20 3.39
C LEU A 7 8.70 -0.26 2.42
N THR A 8 9.37 0.82 1.98
CA THR A 8 8.76 1.80 1.06
C THR A 8 8.49 1.22 -0.33
N PRO A 9 9.48 0.68 -1.06
CA PRO A 9 9.24 0.12 -2.39
C PRO A 9 8.30 -1.09 -2.33
N VAL A 10 8.45 -1.97 -1.33
CA VAL A 10 7.58 -3.15 -1.17
C VAL A 10 6.15 -2.75 -0.87
N GLY A 11 5.92 -1.87 0.11
CA GLY A 11 4.57 -1.43 0.45
C GLY A 11 3.91 -0.62 -0.67
N ALA A 12 4.67 0.18 -1.42
CA ALA A 12 4.15 0.92 -2.56
C ALA A 12 3.75 -0.03 -3.70
N GLY A 13 4.61 -1.00 -4.04
CA GLY A 13 4.29 -2.03 -5.02
C GLY A 13 3.07 -2.85 -4.62
N LEU A 14 2.96 -3.22 -3.34
CA LEU A 14 1.80 -3.92 -2.80
C LEU A 14 0.52 -3.11 -2.92
N THR A 15 0.58 -1.81 -2.63
CA THR A 15 -0.56 -0.91 -2.77
C THR A 15 -1.00 -0.82 -4.22
N THR A 16 -0.06 -0.67 -5.15
CA THR A 16 -0.35 -0.67 -6.59
C THR A 16 -0.93 -2.01 -7.06
N PHE A 17 -0.38 -3.13 -6.59
CA PHE A 17 -0.90 -4.47 -6.87
C PHE A 17 -2.39 -4.57 -6.49
N LEU A 18 -2.73 -4.20 -5.25
CA LEU A 18 -4.10 -4.28 -4.76
C LEU A 18 -5.05 -3.39 -5.57
N LEU A 19 -4.68 -2.13 -5.82
CA LEU A 19 -5.52 -1.20 -6.56
C LEU A 19 -5.74 -1.64 -8.00
N VAL A 20 -4.68 -2.04 -8.70
CA VAL A 20 -4.77 -2.48 -10.09
C VAL A 20 -5.57 -3.78 -10.20
N ALA A 21 -5.34 -4.74 -9.30
CA ALA A 21 -6.09 -5.98 -9.29
C ALA A 21 -7.60 -5.71 -9.09
N VAL A 22 -7.97 -4.89 -8.10
CA VAL A 22 -9.38 -4.54 -7.84
C VAL A 22 -9.99 -3.84 -9.04
N VAL A 23 -9.34 -2.80 -9.58
CA VAL A 23 -9.85 -2.06 -10.74
C VAL A 23 -10.08 -3.00 -11.92
N VAL A 24 -9.13 -3.88 -12.25
CA VAL A 24 -9.27 -4.81 -13.37
C VAL A 24 -10.40 -5.83 -13.12
N ILE A 25 -10.48 -6.38 -11.91
CA ILE A 25 -11.51 -7.37 -11.53
C ILE A 25 -12.91 -6.78 -11.66
N GLU A 26 -13.11 -5.56 -11.13
CA GLU A 26 -14.40 -4.85 -11.18
C GLU A 26 -14.76 -4.43 -12.61
N THR A 27 -13.77 -4.06 -13.44
CA THR A 27 -14.02 -3.61 -14.81
C THR A 27 -14.38 -4.77 -15.75
N LEU A 28 -13.79 -5.95 -15.55
CA LEU A 28 -13.96 -7.08 -16.47
C LEU A 28 -15.33 -7.78 -16.38
N GLN A 29 -16.11 -7.57 -15.32
CA GLN A 29 -17.47 -8.14 -15.10
C GLN A 29 -17.67 -9.60 -15.56
N MET A 30 -16.63 -10.42 -15.47
CA MET A 30 -16.61 -11.83 -15.88
C MET A 30 -16.33 -12.71 -14.66
N GLU A 31 -16.87 -13.93 -14.63
CA GLU A 31 -16.74 -14.88 -13.50
C GLU A 31 -15.29 -15.19 -13.12
N PHE A 32 -14.36 -15.07 -14.07
CA PHE A 32 -12.94 -15.35 -13.89
C PHE A 32 -12.04 -14.13 -14.02
N SER A 33 -12.56 -12.93 -13.78
CA SER A 33 -11.79 -11.68 -13.91
C SER A 33 -10.53 -11.66 -13.03
N ALA A 34 -10.52 -12.38 -11.90
CA ALA A 34 -9.35 -12.55 -11.05
C ALA A 34 -8.16 -13.23 -11.74
N ILE A 35 -8.40 -14.09 -12.74
CA ILE A 35 -7.34 -14.75 -13.53
C ILE A 35 -6.51 -13.70 -14.29
N ILE A 36 -7.13 -12.60 -14.71
CA ILE A 36 -6.46 -11.52 -15.44
C ILE A 36 -6.02 -10.40 -14.48
N GLY A 37 -6.88 -10.04 -13.52
CA GLY A 37 -6.63 -8.95 -12.59
C GLY A 37 -5.47 -9.18 -11.64
N LEU A 38 -5.30 -10.41 -11.12
CA LEU A 38 -4.20 -10.71 -10.20
C LEU A 38 -2.82 -10.61 -10.90
N PRO A 39 -2.58 -11.26 -12.07
CA PRO A 39 -1.32 -11.10 -12.79
C PRO A 39 -1.03 -9.65 -13.19
N LEU A 40 -2.02 -8.91 -13.69
CA LEU A 40 -1.84 -7.50 -14.05
C LEU A 40 -1.50 -6.64 -12.84
N GLY A 41 -2.15 -6.89 -11.70
CA GLY A 41 -1.78 -6.29 -10.43
C GLY A 41 -0.32 -6.58 -10.08
N VAL A 42 0.13 -7.84 -10.21
CA VAL A 42 1.50 -8.22 -9.84
C VAL A 42 2.51 -7.51 -10.73
N LEU A 43 2.25 -7.44 -12.04
CA LEU A 43 3.08 -6.71 -12.98
C LEU A 43 3.18 -5.23 -12.62
N ALA A 44 2.04 -4.56 -12.42
CA ALA A 44 2.01 -3.15 -12.07
C ALA A 44 2.70 -2.85 -10.72
N GLY A 45 2.42 -3.68 -9.70
CA GLY A 45 3.06 -3.58 -8.39
C GLY A 45 4.57 -3.78 -8.46
N SER A 46 5.04 -4.74 -9.26
CA SER A 46 6.47 -5.01 -9.47
C SER A 46 7.16 -3.83 -10.15
N VAL A 47 6.54 -3.24 -11.19
CA VAL A 47 7.07 -2.05 -11.88
C VAL A 47 7.25 -0.88 -10.90
N VAL A 48 6.26 -0.63 -10.03
CA VAL A 48 6.34 0.45 -9.04
C VAL A 48 7.40 0.15 -7.97
N ALA A 49 7.46 -1.08 -7.46
CA ALA A 49 8.46 -1.48 -6.47
C ALA A 49 9.89 -1.34 -7.02
N ILE A 50 10.14 -1.86 -8.23
CA ILE A 50 11.44 -1.78 -8.91
C ILE A 50 11.78 -0.33 -9.25
N GLY A 51 10.82 0.44 -9.77
CA GLY A 51 11.01 1.85 -10.11
C GLY A 51 11.42 2.71 -8.91
N LEU A 52 10.75 2.52 -7.76
CA LEU A 52 11.09 3.20 -6.50
C LEU A 52 12.40 2.71 -5.89
N TRP A 53 12.75 1.44 -6.12
CA TRP A 53 14.03 0.89 -5.69
C TRP A 53 15.19 1.52 -6.47
N LEU A 54 15.05 1.62 -7.80
CA LEU A 54 16.08 2.15 -8.69
C LEU A 54 16.25 3.67 -8.57
N ARG A 55 15.14 4.43 -8.46
CA ARG A 55 15.17 5.91 -8.41
C ARG A 55 15.29 6.47 -6.99
N ARG A 56 15.69 5.65 -6.02
CA ARG A 56 15.64 6.00 -4.60
C ARG A 56 16.41 7.27 -4.25
N ASP A 57 17.59 7.44 -4.85
CA ASP A 57 18.54 8.48 -4.48
C ASP A 57 18.22 9.83 -5.17
N ASP A 58 17.50 9.79 -6.29
CA ASP A 58 17.05 11.00 -7.04
C ASP A 58 15.71 11.56 -6.54
N LEU A 59 15.02 10.88 -5.62
CA LEU A 59 13.70 11.29 -5.17
C LEU A 59 13.78 12.47 -4.19
N ARG A 60 13.21 13.61 -4.61
CA ARG A 60 12.94 14.77 -3.74
C ARG A 60 12.28 14.32 -2.43
N ARG A 61 12.65 14.94 -1.29
CA ARG A 61 12.14 14.59 0.06
C ARG A 61 10.62 14.47 0.12
N ARG A 62 9.89 15.35 -0.58
CA ARG A 62 8.42 15.35 -0.65
C ARG A 62 7.86 14.10 -1.33
N VAL A 63 8.48 13.64 -2.43
CA VAL A 63 8.03 12.44 -3.16
C VAL A 63 8.29 11.18 -2.32
N ARG A 64 9.44 11.12 -1.64
CA ARG A 64 9.75 10.04 -0.69
C ARG A 64 8.73 9.94 0.45
N ARG A 65 8.22 11.08 0.92
CA ARG A 65 7.17 11.14 1.95
C ARG A 65 5.83 10.61 1.44
N VAL A 66 5.42 11.02 0.25
CA VAL A 66 4.17 10.54 -0.36
C VAL A 66 4.26 9.04 -0.63
N ALA A 67 5.39 8.57 -1.18
CA ALA A 67 5.61 7.15 -1.44
C ALA A 67 5.58 6.29 -0.16
N THR A 68 6.08 6.82 0.97
CA THR A 68 6.03 6.11 2.26
C THR A 68 4.63 6.07 2.85
N ALA A 69 3.86 7.15 2.74
CA ALA A 69 2.45 7.15 3.16
C ALA A 69 1.61 6.22 2.28
N TYR A 70 1.82 6.25 0.97
CA TYR A 70 1.18 5.33 0.02
C TYR A 70 1.52 3.87 0.35
N ALA A 71 2.79 3.56 0.61
CA ALA A 71 3.22 2.22 0.99
C ALA A 71 2.55 1.69 2.27
N ALA A 72 2.21 2.57 3.21
CA ALA A 72 1.53 2.20 4.44
C ALA A 72 0.10 1.72 4.20
N PHE A 73 -0.56 2.16 3.13
CA PHE A 73 -1.92 1.73 2.80
C PHE A 73 -1.97 0.21 2.55
N GLY A 74 -1.18 -0.29 1.60
CA GLY A 74 -1.18 -1.71 1.25
C GLY A 74 -0.79 -2.60 2.43
N ILE A 75 0.16 -2.15 3.25
CA ILE A 75 0.57 -2.87 4.47
C ILE A 75 -0.58 -2.90 5.48
N ALA A 76 -1.29 -1.79 5.69
CA ALA A 76 -2.42 -1.72 6.61
C ALA A 76 -3.57 -2.64 6.15
N VAL A 77 -3.91 -2.62 4.86
CA VAL A 77 -4.94 -3.49 4.28
C VAL A 77 -4.59 -4.95 4.52
N LEU A 78 -3.37 -5.38 4.20
CA LEU A 78 -2.94 -6.76 4.46
C LEU A 78 -2.98 -7.09 5.95
N THR A 79 -2.53 -6.19 6.80
CA THR A 79 -2.51 -6.43 8.26
C THR A 79 -3.93 -6.66 8.79
N PHE A 80 -4.88 -5.81 8.42
CA PHE A 80 -6.28 -5.98 8.81
C PHE A 80 -6.91 -7.24 8.21
N LEU A 81 -6.57 -7.58 6.97
CA LEU A 81 -7.04 -8.81 6.34
C LEU A 81 -6.47 -10.05 7.03
N SER A 82 -5.19 -10.01 7.44
CA SER A 82 -4.57 -11.06 8.24
C SER A 82 -5.22 -11.21 9.61
N LEU A 83 -5.52 -10.10 10.31
CA LEU A 83 -6.26 -10.14 11.59
C LEU A 83 -7.64 -10.78 11.43
N ARG A 84 -8.35 -10.41 10.36
CA ARG A 84 -9.64 -11.00 10.03
C ARG A 84 -9.51 -12.50 9.71
N TYR A 85 -8.44 -12.91 9.03
CA TYR A 85 -8.17 -14.30 8.69
C TYR A 85 -7.93 -15.17 9.92
N VAL A 86 -7.17 -14.68 10.91
CA VAL A 86 -6.96 -15.37 12.20
C VAL A 86 -8.14 -15.19 13.18
N ASN A 87 -9.28 -14.68 12.69
CA ASN A 87 -10.52 -14.50 13.43
C ASN A 87 -10.42 -13.55 14.65
N ILE A 88 -9.43 -12.64 14.66
CA ILE A 88 -9.29 -11.61 15.68
C ILE A 88 -10.14 -10.41 15.27
N GLY A 89 -11.15 -10.04 16.07
CA GLY A 89 -11.94 -8.83 15.81
C GLY A 89 -12.83 -8.90 14.56
N ARG A 90 -13.21 -10.10 14.11
CA ARG A 90 -14.00 -10.33 12.87
C ARG A 90 -15.33 -9.57 12.82
N SER A 91 -15.95 -9.30 13.98
CA SER A 91 -17.18 -8.51 14.09
C SER A 91 -16.97 -7.02 13.78
N VAL A 92 -15.75 -6.50 13.93
CA VAL A 92 -15.41 -5.08 13.73
C VAL A 92 -14.68 -4.87 12.39
N LEU A 93 -13.98 -5.89 11.91
CA LEU A 93 -13.24 -5.90 10.63
C LEU A 93 -14.16 -6.20 9.43
N THR A 94 -15.20 -5.39 9.24
CA THR A 94 -15.96 -5.37 7.99
C THR A 94 -15.08 -4.82 6.85
N PHE A 95 -15.43 -5.08 5.59
CA PHE A 95 -14.65 -4.57 4.45
C PHE A 95 -14.52 -3.04 4.49
N ASP A 96 -15.61 -2.32 4.81
CA ASP A 96 -15.59 -0.87 4.97
C ASP A 96 -14.67 -0.44 6.12
N GLY A 97 -14.68 -1.18 7.24
CA GLY A 97 -13.79 -0.94 8.38
C GLY A 97 -12.31 -1.14 8.02
N ILE A 98 -11.98 -2.13 7.19
CA ILE A 98 -10.61 -2.39 6.72
C ILE A 98 -10.12 -1.23 5.83
N VAL A 99 -10.95 -0.80 4.88
CA VAL A 99 -10.60 0.29 3.96
C VAL A 99 -10.49 1.62 4.73
N GLY A 100 -11.47 1.93 5.58
CA GLY A 100 -11.47 3.14 6.41
C GLY A 100 -10.30 3.18 7.39
N GLY A 101 -10.04 2.07 8.09
CA GLY A 101 -8.89 1.93 8.99
C GLY A 101 -7.56 2.10 8.27
N SER A 102 -7.42 1.53 7.07
CA SER A 102 -6.20 1.68 6.26
C SER A 102 -5.97 3.13 5.83
N LEU A 103 -7.03 3.86 5.47
CA LEU A 103 -6.97 5.29 5.17
C LEU A 103 -6.50 6.12 6.38
N VAL A 104 -7.01 5.82 7.58
CA VAL A 104 -6.56 6.48 8.82
C VAL A 104 -5.07 6.25 9.06
N VAL A 105 -4.57 5.02 8.85
CA VAL A 105 -3.14 4.71 8.98
C VAL A 105 -2.30 5.56 8.01
N VAL A 106 -2.73 5.71 6.75
CA VAL A 106 -2.04 6.56 5.77
C VAL A 106 -1.93 8.01 6.26
N VAL A 107 -3.04 8.58 6.75
CA VAL A 107 -3.08 9.96 7.25
C VAL A 107 -2.13 10.13 8.44
N ILE A 108 -2.16 9.21 9.40
CA ILE A 108 -1.28 9.22 10.57
C ILE A 108 0.19 9.16 10.15
N VAL A 109 0.54 8.23 9.25
CA VAL A 109 1.91 8.09 8.75
C VAL A 109 2.37 9.35 8.03
N TYR A 110 1.51 9.93 7.19
CA TYR A 110 1.82 11.17 6.47
C TYR A 110 2.08 12.33 7.44
N ILE A 111 1.22 12.50 8.46
CA ILE A 111 1.35 13.55 9.47
C ILE A 111 2.62 13.35 10.30
N LEU A 112 2.89 12.14 10.78
CA LEU A 112 4.11 11.82 11.54
C LEU A 112 5.38 12.14 10.75
N LEU A 113 5.41 11.78 9.46
CA LEU A 113 6.54 12.10 8.59
C LEU A 113 6.65 13.60 8.34
N SER A 114 5.53 14.32 8.25
CA SER A 114 5.50 15.76 8.08
C SER A 114 6.05 16.51 9.29
N LEU A 115 5.65 16.09 10.50
CA LEU A 115 6.13 16.65 11.76
C LEU A 115 7.62 16.37 11.97
N ASN A 116 8.09 15.17 11.63
CA ASN A 116 9.49 14.79 11.79
C ASN A 116 10.43 15.57 10.85
N ASP A 117 9.98 15.90 9.64
CA ASP A 117 10.76 16.73 8.72
C ASP A 117 10.81 18.19 9.15
N ARG A 118 9.75 18.73 9.80
CA ARG A 118 9.76 20.09 10.37
C ARG A 118 10.72 20.24 11.55
N LYS A 119 11.00 19.17 12.30
CA LYS A 119 11.96 19.18 13.42
C LYS A 119 13.43 19.11 12.97
N ARG A 120 13.70 18.84 11.69
CA ARG A 120 15.05 18.70 11.12
C ARG A 120 15.49 19.90 10.26
N THR A 121 14.64 20.93 10.19
CA THR A 121 14.93 22.26 9.62
C THR A 121 15.07 23.23 10.76
#